data_AF-A0A099P6K2-F1
#
_entry.id   AF-A0A099P6K2-F1
#
_cell.length_a   1.000
_cell.length_b   1.000
_cell.length_c   1.000
_cell.angle_alpha   90.00
_cell.angle_beta   90.00
_cell.angle_gamma   90.00
#
_symmetry.space_group_name_H-M   'P 1'
#
loop_
_entity.id
_entity.type
_entity.pdbx_description
1 polymer ?
#
loop_
_entity_poly.entity_id
_entity_poly.type
_entity_poly.pdbx_seq_one_letter_code
_entity_poly.pdbx_strand_id
1 'polypeptide(L)'
;HKKHFAFKLPHFLLDTACFEELPNHLKLPPSFGVDNCAFGGDARDIRVDNLHGYGRLNVYGSPIKTNDYAVYGQSISYLINVQFIGRRLDFYKKFYYKETSHEYDFISLKNVEHYFRIDTSDVSTDILNPLWMSNFGEMPTKEQLKLIENLTTDKLNEILERKNLKQIGIKDRLEQDQIIFSALPTSKKSEPHIPSNSSDLPTNFDLKELKTAFVNDNGFCRQKAITLVRDFFNKVDGDLSVTISMDKNAQIKSLKPKSLRMASKNPKQYNSELQSISSNTNIRTPLTSPQLETATSNMSLDTLINARLDQESMFVSLTFENRKGSKIHLPSTITITPNLQVYNVESPYPIPITFDNQFIFDFGLEEPYLSNLKKKYKFYYQQLVQVLKELETGLARSLYDKINSLAGLKVEKHIVRKIFESHVIDLHNQWKFDEAAHKYQCEFQLPLALDMRSPDRLNTLCIPPTFQQCLLCRLYAINLQVSVKKAKNTLEMTFPVSVI
;
A
#
# COMPACT_ATOMS: atom_id res chain seq x y z
N HIS A 1 -41.53 -4.36 19.66
CA HIS A 1 -40.76 -3.10 19.62
C HIS A 1 -39.53 -3.26 18.74
N LYS A 2 -39.34 -2.39 17.73
CA LYS A 2 -38.08 -2.31 16.97
C LYS A 2 -37.15 -1.33 17.72
N LYS A 3 -35.89 -1.72 17.94
CA LYS A 3 -34.85 -0.83 18.49
C LYS A 3 -33.92 -0.43 17.36
N HIS A 4 -33.57 0.85 17.30
CA HIS A 4 -32.65 1.40 16.31
C HIS A 4 -31.36 1.79 17.02
N PHE A 5 -30.23 1.46 16.40
CA PHE A 5 -28.90 1.81 16.88
C PHE A 5 -28.20 2.61 15.79
N ALA A 6 -27.56 3.71 16.17
CA ALA A 6 -26.75 4.53 15.29
C ALA A 6 -25.30 4.51 15.80
N PHE A 7 -24.35 4.35 14.89
CA PHE A 7 -22.93 4.29 15.19
C PHE A 7 -22.22 5.39 14.40
N LYS A 8 -21.23 6.02 15.04
CA LYS A 8 -20.32 6.97 14.38
C LYS A 8 -18.96 6.33 14.26
N LEU A 9 -18.42 6.30 13.05
CA LEU A 9 -17.06 5.81 12.80
C LEU A 9 -16.04 6.87 13.22
N PRO A 10 -14.97 6.51 13.94
CA PRO A 10 -13.92 7.44 14.31
C PRO A 10 -12.96 7.67 13.12
N HIS A 11 -12.28 8.82 13.09
CA HIS A 11 -11.25 9.10 12.08
C HIS A 11 -9.94 8.38 12.38
N PHE A 12 -9.64 8.19 13.67
CA PHE A 12 -8.49 7.44 14.15
C PHE A 12 -8.97 6.26 15.01
N LEU A 13 -8.37 5.10 14.78
CA LEU A 13 -8.61 3.89 15.55
C LEU A 13 -7.77 3.91 16.83
N LEU A 14 -8.32 3.33 17.89
CA LEU A 14 -7.54 2.93 19.05
C LEU A 14 -6.84 1.62 18.66
N ASP A 15 -5.58 1.71 18.23
CA ASP A 15 -4.80 0.53 17.86
C ASP A 15 -3.82 0.16 18.98
N THR A 16 -4.06 -0.99 19.60
CA THR A 16 -3.16 -1.54 20.63
C THR A 16 -1.90 -2.20 20.03
N ALA A 17 -1.85 -2.39 18.72
CA ALA A 17 -0.67 -2.92 18.02
C ALA A 17 0.37 -1.82 17.72
N CYS A 18 -0.05 -0.55 17.63
CA CYS A 18 0.82 0.57 17.30
C CYS A 18 1.53 1.14 18.54
N PHE A 19 2.61 0.50 18.99
CA PHE A 19 3.36 0.97 20.17
C PHE A 19 3.96 2.37 20.00
N GLU A 20 4.32 2.74 18.77
CA GLU A 20 4.92 4.03 18.46
C GLU A 20 3.86 5.12 18.15
N GLU A 21 2.57 4.75 18.18
CA GLU A 21 1.42 5.61 17.90
C GLU A 21 1.58 6.47 16.64
N LEU A 22 2.20 5.91 15.61
CA LEU A 22 2.45 6.60 14.35
C LEU A 22 1.11 7.08 13.77
N PRO A 23 0.90 8.40 13.56
CA PRO A 23 -0.41 8.92 13.18
C PRO A 23 -1.00 8.27 11.94
N ASN A 24 -0.16 7.92 10.96
CA ASN A 24 -0.59 7.22 9.75
C ASN A 24 -1.13 5.81 10.02
N HIS A 25 -0.63 5.11 11.03
CA HIS A 25 -1.12 3.78 11.41
C HIS A 25 -2.43 3.85 12.19
N LEU A 26 -2.72 4.98 12.82
CA LEU A 26 -3.96 5.16 13.57
C LEU A 26 -5.12 5.59 12.67
N LYS A 27 -4.88 6.08 11.45
CA LYS A 27 -5.96 6.49 10.52
C LYS A 27 -6.90 5.31 10.25
N LEU A 28 -8.21 5.56 10.15
CA LEU A 28 -9.19 4.55 9.76
C LEU A 28 -8.87 4.08 8.32
N PRO A 29 -8.52 2.80 8.10
CA PRO A 29 -8.27 2.29 6.76
C PRO A 29 -9.58 1.96 6.01
N PRO A 30 -9.58 1.91 4.67
CA PRO A 30 -10.70 1.41 3.90
C PRO A 30 -10.90 -0.10 4.14
N SER A 31 -12.10 -0.60 3.85
CA SER A 31 -12.29 -2.04 3.79
C SER A 31 -11.47 -2.67 2.68
N PHE A 32 -10.82 -3.78 2.99
CA PHE A 32 -9.85 -4.44 2.13
C PHE A 32 -9.95 -5.95 2.30
N GLY A 33 -10.01 -6.71 1.20
CA GLY A 33 -10.17 -8.16 1.26
C GLY A 33 -11.43 -8.60 1.99
N VAL A 34 -11.42 -9.84 2.48
CA VAL A 34 -12.46 -10.44 3.35
C VAL A 34 -11.78 -11.41 4.32
N ASP A 35 -12.18 -11.38 5.58
CA ASP A 35 -11.74 -12.37 6.56
C ASP A 35 -12.28 -13.75 6.20
N ASN A 36 -11.38 -14.68 5.88
CA ASN A 36 -11.74 -16.05 5.47
C ASN A 36 -12.36 -16.87 6.61
N CYS A 37 -12.18 -16.46 7.87
CA CYS A 37 -12.76 -17.11 9.03
C CYS A 37 -14.18 -16.57 9.36
N ALA A 38 -14.59 -15.47 8.73
CA ALA A 38 -15.90 -14.87 8.93
C ALA A 38 -17.04 -15.83 8.54
N PHE A 39 -18.18 -15.71 9.23
CA PHE A 39 -19.36 -16.57 9.00
C PHE A 39 -19.05 -18.07 9.10
N GLY A 40 -18.36 -18.50 10.16
CA GLY A 40 -18.01 -19.91 10.34
C GLY A 40 -17.03 -20.43 9.26
N GLY A 41 -16.36 -19.52 8.56
CA GLY A 41 -15.48 -19.82 7.44
C GLY A 41 -16.15 -19.81 6.07
N ASP A 42 -17.46 -19.62 5.96
CA ASP A 42 -18.16 -19.58 4.66
C ASP A 42 -17.73 -18.37 3.80
N ALA A 43 -17.25 -17.31 4.44
CA ALA A 43 -16.76 -16.12 3.74
C ALA A 43 -15.59 -16.42 2.78
N ARG A 44 -14.82 -17.49 3.04
CA ARG A 44 -13.73 -17.96 2.17
C ARG A 44 -14.21 -18.28 0.75
N ASP A 45 -15.46 -18.75 0.63
CA ASP A 45 -16.04 -19.25 -0.61
C ASP A 45 -16.72 -18.15 -1.45
N ILE A 46 -16.74 -16.90 -0.95
CA ILE A 46 -17.26 -15.77 -1.71
C ILE A 46 -16.41 -15.58 -2.96
N ARG A 47 -17.06 -15.67 -4.12
CA ARG A 47 -16.48 -15.39 -5.43
C ARG A 47 -16.98 -14.05 -5.95
N VAL A 48 -16.07 -13.27 -6.53
CA VAL A 48 -16.40 -12.00 -7.16
C VAL A 48 -17.08 -12.28 -8.50
N ASP A 49 -18.26 -11.71 -8.71
CA ASP A 49 -18.93 -11.78 -9.99
C ASP A 49 -18.29 -10.83 -11.02
N ASN A 50 -18.02 -11.33 -12.22
CA ASN A 50 -17.31 -10.58 -13.25
C ASN A 50 -18.13 -9.43 -13.84
N LEU A 51 -19.47 -9.47 -13.74
CA LEU A 51 -20.34 -8.41 -14.27
C LEU A 51 -20.53 -7.29 -13.24
N HIS A 52 -20.64 -7.65 -11.96
CA HIS A 52 -20.89 -6.69 -10.89
C HIS A 52 -19.63 -6.17 -10.20
N GLY A 53 -18.51 -6.89 -10.27
CA GLY A 53 -17.25 -6.54 -9.62
C GLY A 53 -17.21 -6.81 -8.11
N TYR A 54 -18.23 -7.48 -7.56
CA TYR A 54 -18.27 -7.90 -6.16
C TYR A 54 -19.01 -9.23 -5.99
N GLY A 55 -18.87 -9.85 -4.81
CA GLY A 55 -19.57 -11.06 -4.40
C GLY A 55 -19.96 -11.01 -2.93
N ARG A 56 -20.96 -11.81 -2.54
CA ARG A 56 -21.43 -11.96 -1.16
C ARG A 56 -22.07 -13.34 -0.95
N LEU A 57 -22.34 -13.70 0.30
CA LEU A 57 -23.16 -14.87 0.61
C LEU A 57 -24.65 -14.54 0.44
N ASN A 58 -25.49 -15.58 0.32
CA ASN A 58 -26.95 -15.44 0.33
C ASN A 58 -27.52 -15.25 1.75
N VAL A 59 -26.80 -14.50 2.58
CA VAL A 59 -27.17 -14.22 3.97
C VAL A 59 -27.07 -12.71 4.17
N TYR A 60 -28.13 -12.10 4.68
CA TYR A 60 -28.13 -10.67 4.95
C TYR A 60 -27.07 -10.31 6.00
N GLY A 61 -26.31 -9.24 5.73
CA GLY A 61 -25.20 -8.83 6.59
C GLY A 61 -23.90 -9.61 6.38
N SER A 62 -23.84 -10.49 5.37
CA SER A 62 -22.60 -11.18 5.01
C SER A 62 -21.52 -10.21 4.50
N PRO A 63 -20.23 -10.58 4.57
CA PRO A 63 -19.15 -9.78 4.02
C PRO A 63 -19.32 -9.62 2.51
N ILE A 64 -18.80 -8.51 1.99
CA ILE A 64 -18.77 -8.24 0.55
C ILE A 64 -17.32 -8.32 0.09
N LYS A 65 -17.04 -9.22 -0.84
CA LYS A 65 -15.73 -9.35 -1.49
C LYS A 65 -15.71 -8.56 -2.79
N THR A 66 -14.65 -7.82 -3.04
CA THR A 66 -14.43 -7.06 -4.28
C THR A 66 -13.14 -7.53 -4.95
N ASN A 67 -12.94 -7.16 -6.22
CA ASN A 67 -11.63 -7.33 -6.86
C ASN A 67 -10.68 -6.19 -6.46
N ASP A 68 -10.36 -6.13 -5.17
CA ASP A 68 -9.46 -5.13 -4.58
C ASP A 68 -8.02 -5.61 -4.49
N TYR A 69 -7.64 -6.68 -5.22
CA TYR A 69 -6.27 -7.21 -5.24
C TYR A 69 -5.68 -7.47 -3.85
N ALA A 70 -6.51 -7.80 -2.86
CA ALA A 70 -6.02 -8.29 -1.57
C ALA A 70 -5.43 -9.69 -1.74
N VAL A 71 -4.28 -9.92 -1.11
CA VAL A 71 -3.66 -11.24 -1.07
C VAL A 71 -4.53 -12.17 -0.24
N TYR A 72 -4.54 -13.46 -0.57
CA TYR A 72 -5.28 -14.45 0.20
C TYR A 72 -4.88 -14.40 1.69
N GLY A 73 -5.87 -14.20 2.56
CA GLY A 73 -5.68 -14.10 4.01
C GLY A 73 -5.49 -12.67 4.52
N GLN A 74 -5.23 -11.68 3.65
CA GLN A 74 -5.21 -10.28 4.04
C GLN A 74 -6.63 -9.72 4.05
N SER A 75 -7.02 -9.09 5.16
CA SER A 75 -8.27 -8.35 5.20
C SER A 75 -8.30 -7.27 6.28
N ILE A 76 -9.12 -6.27 6.01
CA ILE A 76 -9.58 -5.24 6.94
C ILE A 76 -11.10 -5.24 6.82
N SER A 77 -11.76 -5.87 7.78
CA SER A 77 -13.20 -6.07 7.79
C SER A 77 -13.82 -5.33 8.97
N TYR A 78 -14.97 -4.70 8.73
CA TYR A 78 -15.75 -4.05 9.77
C TYR A 78 -17.09 -4.74 9.92
N LEU A 79 -17.50 -4.93 11.17
CA LEU A 79 -18.78 -5.52 11.50
C LEU A 79 -19.37 -4.85 12.73
N ILE A 80 -20.70 -4.85 12.79
CA ILE A 80 -21.45 -4.59 14.01
C ILE A 80 -21.84 -5.96 14.56
N ASN A 81 -21.36 -6.28 15.76
CA ASN A 81 -21.78 -7.46 16.50
C ASN A 81 -22.78 -7.04 17.58
N VAL A 82 -23.95 -7.66 17.57
CA VAL A 82 -24.98 -7.48 18.60
C VAL A 82 -25.21 -8.82 19.30
N GLN A 83 -24.74 -8.89 20.54
CA GLN A 83 -24.97 -10.02 21.43
C GLN A 83 -26.15 -9.73 22.38
N PHE A 84 -27.19 -10.55 22.30
CA PHE A 84 -28.33 -10.50 23.21
C PHE A 84 -28.08 -11.43 24.38
N ILE A 85 -28.00 -10.88 25.59
CA ILE A 85 -27.78 -11.62 26.83
C ILE A 85 -29.05 -11.49 27.68
N GLY A 86 -29.54 -12.60 28.25
CA GLY A 86 -30.74 -12.57 29.08
C GLY A 86 -30.81 -13.74 30.05
N ARG A 87 -31.76 -13.66 30.99
CA ARG A 87 -31.95 -14.70 32.00
C ARG A 87 -32.45 -16.00 31.37
N ARG A 88 -32.05 -17.11 31.98
CA ARG A 88 -32.56 -18.44 31.63
C ARG A 88 -34.06 -18.51 31.95
N LEU A 89 -34.90 -18.48 30.92
CA LEU A 89 -36.33 -18.77 31.02
C LEU A 89 -36.59 -20.24 30.69
N ASP A 90 -37.65 -20.85 31.24
CA ASP A 90 -37.99 -22.26 31.02
C ASP A 90 -38.12 -22.66 29.53
N PHE A 91 -38.49 -21.70 28.67
CA PHE A 91 -38.59 -21.89 27.22
C PHE A 91 -37.27 -22.29 26.55
N TYR A 92 -36.12 -21.96 27.15
CA TYR A 92 -34.79 -22.27 26.60
C TYR A 92 -34.26 -23.67 26.97
N LYS A 93 -34.95 -24.41 27.85
CA LYS A 93 -34.62 -25.83 28.16
C LYS A 93 -34.65 -26.72 26.91
N LYS A 94 -35.41 -26.34 25.87
CA LYS A 94 -35.55 -27.12 24.63
C LYS A 94 -34.34 -27.04 23.68
N PHE A 95 -33.46 -26.05 23.86
CA PHE A 95 -32.31 -25.82 22.96
C PHE A 95 -30.97 -26.34 23.50
N TYR A 96 -30.93 -26.76 24.77
CA TYR A 96 -29.75 -27.34 25.41
C TYR A 96 -30.04 -28.81 25.78
N TYR A 97 -29.57 -29.74 24.94
CA TYR A 97 -29.75 -31.19 25.13
C TYR A 97 -28.73 -31.83 26.07
N LYS A 98 -27.74 -31.09 26.56
CA LYS A 98 -26.73 -31.59 27.51
C LYS A 98 -26.97 -30.99 28.88
N GLU A 99 -27.15 -31.86 29.88
CA GLU A 99 -27.12 -31.49 31.29
C GLU A 99 -25.76 -30.85 31.61
N THR A 100 -25.73 -29.53 31.70
CA THR A 100 -24.57 -28.80 32.21
C THR A 100 -24.83 -28.52 33.69
N SER A 101 -23.92 -28.91 34.57
CA SER A 101 -23.99 -28.70 36.03
C SER A 101 -23.80 -27.24 36.47
N HIS A 102 -23.58 -26.33 35.53
CA HIS A 102 -23.39 -24.90 35.81
C HIS A 102 -24.70 -24.12 35.65
N GLU A 103 -25.21 -23.56 36.75
CA GLU A 103 -26.25 -22.53 36.74
C GLU A 103 -25.63 -21.19 36.34
N TYR A 104 -25.79 -20.80 35.07
CA TYR A 104 -25.51 -19.44 34.63
C TYR A 104 -26.77 -18.58 34.79
N ASP A 105 -26.68 -17.48 35.53
CA ASP A 105 -27.78 -16.51 35.71
C ASP A 105 -28.22 -15.85 34.39
N PHE A 106 -27.28 -15.76 33.43
CA PHE A 106 -27.49 -15.18 32.11
C PHE A 106 -26.91 -16.09 31.02
N ILE A 107 -27.62 -16.20 29.90
CA ILE A 107 -27.20 -16.94 28.72
C ILE A 107 -27.19 -16.03 27.48
N SER A 108 -26.33 -16.35 26.51
CA SER A 108 -26.35 -15.74 25.19
C SER A 108 -27.58 -16.24 24.42
N LEU A 109 -28.54 -15.35 24.18
CA LEU A 109 -29.80 -15.68 23.51
C LEU A 109 -29.68 -15.67 21.99
N LYS A 110 -28.91 -14.71 21.46
CA LYS A 110 -28.70 -14.53 20.03
C LYS A 110 -27.43 -13.71 19.81
N ASN A 111 -26.65 -14.11 18.81
CA ASN A 111 -25.58 -13.28 18.26
C ASN A 111 -25.99 -12.89 16.83
N VAL A 112 -25.83 -11.62 16.46
CA VAL A 112 -26.07 -11.11 15.11
C VAL A 112 -24.88 -10.29 14.69
N GLU A 113 -24.31 -10.66 13.55
CA GLU A 113 -23.20 -9.95 12.93
C GLU A 113 -23.69 -9.27 11.64
N HIS A 114 -23.28 -8.03 11.43
CA HIS A 114 -23.57 -7.28 10.23
C HIS A 114 -22.31 -6.63 9.70
N TYR A 115 -21.79 -7.15 8.59
CA TYR A 115 -20.59 -6.64 7.96
C TYR A 115 -20.92 -5.48 7.05
N PHE A 116 -20.05 -4.49 7.03
CA PHE A 116 -20.16 -3.32 6.18
C PHE A 116 -18.79 -2.94 5.64
N ARG A 117 -18.77 -2.26 4.49
CA ARG A 117 -17.53 -1.74 3.89
C ARG A 117 -17.38 -0.26 4.20
N ILE A 118 -16.21 0.12 4.68
CA ILE A 118 -15.78 1.50 4.86
C ILE A 118 -15.08 1.96 3.59
N ASP A 119 -15.43 3.16 3.16
CA ASP A 119 -14.82 3.87 2.05
C ASP A 119 -14.20 5.14 2.60
N THR A 120 -12.90 5.32 2.41
CA THR A 120 -12.14 6.46 2.97
C THR A 120 -11.81 7.49 1.90
N SER A 121 -12.39 7.37 0.71
CA SER A 121 -12.04 8.20 -0.44
C SER A 121 -12.43 9.67 -0.33
N ASP A 122 -13.55 9.91 0.35
CA ASP A 122 -14.16 11.23 0.47
C ASP A 122 -13.67 12.00 1.70
N VAL A 123 -12.74 11.42 2.47
CA VAL A 123 -12.16 12.07 3.63
C VAL A 123 -11.14 13.10 3.14
N SER A 124 -11.62 14.32 2.90
CA SER A 124 -10.80 15.46 2.47
C SER A 124 -9.52 15.53 3.30
N THR A 125 -8.38 15.31 2.65
CA THR A 125 -7.04 15.48 3.23
C THR A 125 -6.85 16.89 3.79
N ASP A 126 -7.57 17.88 3.25
CA ASP A 126 -7.48 19.30 3.65
C ASP A 126 -8.07 19.63 5.03
N ILE A 127 -9.04 18.84 5.53
CA ILE A 127 -9.58 19.04 6.90
C ILE A 127 -8.69 18.32 7.94
N LEU A 128 -7.80 17.43 7.49
CA LEU A 128 -7.01 16.51 8.33
C LEU A 128 -5.51 16.82 8.42
N ASN A 129 -5.08 18.01 8.01
CA ASN A 129 -3.83 18.60 8.49
C ASN A 129 -4.13 19.64 9.58
N PRO A 130 -4.52 19.25 10.81
CA PRO A 130 -4.38 20.16 11.93
C PRO A 130 -2.93 20.66 11.97
N LEU A 131 -2.74 21.95 12.22
CA LEU A 131 -1.44 22.58 12.36
C LEU A 131 -0.50 21.88 13.37
N TRP A 132 -1.03 21.04 14.26
CA TRP A 132 -0.26 20.21 15.19
C TRP A 132 0.25 18.88 14.60
N MET A 133 -0.35 18.37 13.51
CA MET A 133 0.18 17.23 12.74
C MET A 133 1.31 17.68 11.79
N SER A 134 1.28 18.92 11.29
CA SER A 134 2.33 19.50 10.45
C SER A 134 3.61 19.92 11.19
N ASN A 135 3.60 19.92 12.53
CA ASN A 135 4.79 20.20 13.35
C ASN A 135 5.69 18.97 13.56
N PHE A 136 5.19 17.76 13.31
CA PHE A 136 6.02 16.60 13.06
C PHE A 136 6.21 16.50 11.55
N GLY A 137 7.27 17.10 11.02
CA GLY A 137 7.73 16.70 9.70
C GLY A 137 7.86 15.19 9.72
N GLU A 138 7.03 14.47 8.96
CA GLU A 138 7.08 13.02 8.89
C GLU A 138 8.50 12.66 8.47
N MET A 139 9.28 12.13 9.42
CA MET A 139 10.66 11.74 9.20
C MET A 139 10.69 10.82 7.97
N PRO A 140 11.55 11.04 6.96
CA PRO A 140 11.58 10.17 5.79
C PRO A 140 11.79 8.71 6.18
N THR A 141 11.20 7.78 5.43
CA THR A 141 11.28 6.33 5.71
C THR A 141 12.72 5.88 5.93
N LYS A 142 13.64 6.39 5.12
CA LYS A 142 15.08 6.09 5.19
C LYS A 142 15.71 6.55 6.51
N GLU A 143 15.29 7.69 7.03
CA GLU A 143 15.75 8.19 8.34
C GLU A 143 15.16 7.39 9.49
N GLN A 144 13.87 7.02 9.41
CA GLN A 144 13.24 6.12 10.40
C GLN A 144 13.97 4.77 10.46
N LEU A 145 14.27 4.18 9.29
CA LEU A 145 15.05 2.94 9.19
C LEU A 145 16.44 3.08 9.82
N LYS A 146 17.12 4.21 9.61
CA LYS A 146 18.43 4.49 10.19
C LYS A 146 18.35 4.65 11.72
N LEU A 147 17.31 5.28 12.24
CA LEU A 147 17.09 5.40 13.67
C LEU A 147 16.92 4.02 14.32
N ILE A 148 16.10 3.14 13.72
CA ILE A 148 15.90 1.77 14.21
C ILE A 148 17.20 0.98 14.14
N GLU A 149 17.97 1.15 13.07
CA GLU A 149 19.30 0.53 12.94
C GLU A 149 20.23 0.97 14.07
N ASN A 150 20.37 2.28 14.30
CA ASN A 150 21.21 2.81 15.37
C ASN A 150 20.78 2.26 16.74
N LEU A 151 19.48 2.29 17.04
CA LEU A 151 18.93 1.71 18.28
C LEU A 151 19.29 0.23 18.43
N THR A 152 19.26 -0.52 17.33
CA THR A 152 19.59 -1.95 17.31
C THR A 152 21.09 -2.17 17.54
N THR A 153 21.94 -1.41 16.87
CA THR A 153 23.40 -1.53 16.99
C THR A 153 23.89 -1.07 18.36
N ASP A 154 23.34 0.03 18.89
CA ASP A 154 23.69 0.54 20.21
C ASP A 154 23.30 -0.49 21.28
N LYS A 155 22.11 -1.09 21.16
CA LYS A 155 21.70 -2.15 22.08
C LYS A 155 22.56 -3.40 21.96
N LEU A 156 22.94 -3.79 20.74
CA LEU A 156 23.84 -4.92 20.53
C LEU A 156 25.20 -4.67 21.18
N ASN A 157 25.77 -3.47 21.01
CA ASN A 157 27.04 -3.09 21.61
C ASN A 157 26.95 -3.07 23.14
N GLU A 158 25.90 -2.48 23.73
CA GLU A 158 25.65 -2.50 25.18
C GLU A 158 25.64 -3.92 25.74
N ILE A 159 24.95 -4.84 25.06
CA ILE A 159 24.83 -6.24 25.50
C ILE A 159 26.17 -6.97 25.32
N LEU A 160 26.90 -6.74 24.23
CA LEU A 160 28.22 -7.32 24.00
C LEU A 160 29.25 -6.85 25.04
N GLU A 161 29.25 -5.56 25.37
CA GLU A 161 30.12 -5.01 26.40
C GLU A 161 29.79 -5.60 27.77
N ARG A 162 28.50 -5.70 28.11
CA ARG A 162 28.07 -6.36 29.36
C ARG A 162 28.51 -7.81 29.43
N LYS A 163 28.51 -8.54 28.31
CA LYS A 163 29.08 -9.90 28.23
C LYS A 163 30.59 -9.89 28.52
N ASN A 164 31.34 -8.99 27.92
CA ASN A 164 32.78 -8.89 28.15
C ASN A 164 33.11 -8.54 29.62
N LEU A 165 32.37 -7.60 30.23
CA LEU A 165 32.55 -7.24 31.65
C LEU A 165 32.30 -8.42 32.58
N LYS A 166 31.24 -9.21 32.34
CA LYS A 166 30.99 -10.45 33.09
C LYS A 166 32.12 -11.47 32.92
N GLN A 167 32.70 -11.59 31.73
CA GLN A 167 33.84 -12.49 31.47
C GLN A 167 35.10 -12.07 32.22
N ILE A 168 35.33 -10.76 32.39
CA ILE A 168 36.47 -10.20 33.13
C ILE A 168 36.24 -10.22 34.66
N GLY A 169 35.03 -10.60 35.11
CA GLY A 169 34.71 -10.80 36.53
C GLY A 169 33.95 -9.64 37.19
N ILE A 170 33.63 -8.58 36.45
CA ILE A 170 32.80 -7.47 36.94
C ILE A 170 31.33 -7.92 36.87
N LYS A 171 30.80 -8.38 38.00
CA LYS A 171 29.45 -8.97 38.09
C LYS A 171 28.40 -7.97 38.55
N ASP A 172 28.79 -6.92 39.25
CA ASP A 172 27.84 -5.92 39.76
C ASP A 172 27.20 -5.15 38.61
N ARG A 173 25.88 -4.99 38.69
CA ARG A 173 25.09 -4.40 37.61
C ARG A 173 25.27 -2.89 37.53
N LEU A 174 25.38 -2.21 38.68
CA LEU A 174 25.56 -0.76 38.70
C LEU A 174 26.95 -0.38 38.21
N GLU A 175 27.97 -1.15 38.60
CA GLU A 175 29.34 -1.00 38.09
C GLU A 175 29.41 -1.24 36.57
N GLN A 176 28.75 -2.29 36.06
CA GLN A 176 28.63 -2.53 34.62
C GLN A 176 27.99 -1.33 33.90
N ASP A 177 26.87 -0.83 34.42
CA ASP A 177 26.15 0.28 33.81
C ASP A 177 27.02 1.56 33.81
N GLN A 178 27.73 1.87 34.89
CA GLN A 178 28.65 3.01 34.94
C GLN A 178 29.76 2.92 33.90
N ILE A 179 30.34 1.74 33.69
CA ILE A 179 31.40 1.53 32.68
C ILE A 179 30.82 1.72 31.27
N ILE A 180 29.71 1.06 30.96
CA ILE A 180 29.08 1.13 29.63
C ILE A 180 28.64 2.57 29.31
N PHE A 181 28.02 3.27 30.25
CA PHE A 181 27.55 4.64 30.05
C PHE A 181 28.67 5.70 30.09
N SER A 182 29.83 5.39 30.68
CA SER A 182 31.02 6.26 30.59
C SER A 182 31.87 6.02 29.33
N ALA A 183 31.76 4.82 28.72
CA ALA A 183 32.40 4.48 27.45
C ALA A 183 31.63 4.98 26.21
N LEU A 184 30.37 5.40 26.37
CA LEU A 184 29.56 6.00 25.31
C LEU A 184 30.18 7.34 24.86
N PRO A 185 30.69 7.44 23.61
CA PRO A 185 31.39 8.63 23.19
C PRO A 185 30.42 9.79 22.98
N THR A 186 30.71 10.93 23.61
CA THR A 186 30.30 12.23 23.11
C THR A 186 30.95 12.45 21.73
N SER A 187 30.20 12.15 20.67
CA SER A 187 30.53 12.30 19.24
C SER A 187 31.29 11.16 18.54
N LYS A 188 30.58 10.54 17.59
CA LYS A 188 30.96 9.87 16.31
C LYS A 188 32.32 9.13 16.17
N LYS A 189 32.17 7.90 15.63
CA LYS A 189 33.09 7.06 14.83
C LYS A 189 33.82 5.93 15.57
N SER A 190 33.10 4.84 15.80
CA SER A 190 33.62 3.49 15.58
C SER A 190 32.43 2.58 15.26
N GLU A 191 32.27 2.23 13.97
CA GLU A 191 31.41 1.11 13.61
C GLU A 191 32.00 -0.14 14.29
N PRO A 192 31.20 -0.98 14.95
CA PRO A 192 31.69 -2.26 15.43
C PRO A 192 32.30 -3.03 14.25
N HIS A 193 33.40 -3.74 14.49
CA HIS A 193 34.01 -4.65 13.50
C HIS A 193 33.03 -5.79 13.17
N ILE A 194 32.10 -5.49 12.27
CA ILE A 194 31.38 -6.47 11.47
C ILE A 194 32.44 -7.02 10.50
N PRO A 195 32.66 -8.34 10.38
CA PRO A 195 33.50 -8.86 9.32
C PRO A 195 32.99 -8.28 8.00
N SER A 196 33.90 -7.60 7.30
CA SER A 196 33.67 -6.80 6.11
C SER A 196 33.25 -7.67 4.92
N ASN A 197 32.00 -8.16 4.98
CA ASN A 197 31.19 -8.52 3.83
C ASN A 197 29.96 -7.58 3.77
N SER A 198 29.90 -6.54 4.60
CA SER A 198 28.85 -5.49 4.56
C SER A 198 29.13 -4.37 3.55
N SER A 199 30.24 -4.45 2.80
CA SER A 199 30.40 -3.74 1.52
C SER A 199 29.52 -4.32 0.41
N ASP A 200 28.86 -5.46 0.66
CA ASP A 200 27.93 -6.11 -0.24
C ASP A 200 26.48 -5.96 0.27
N LEU A 201 26.03 -4.70 0.48
CA LEU A 201 24.71 -4.37 -0.02
C LEU A 201 24.75 -4.76 -1.51
N PRO A 202 23.86 -5.62 -2.03
CA PRO A 202 23.83 -5.98 -3.43
C PRO A 202 23.80 -4.74 -4.29
N THR A 203 24.96 -4.44 -4.82
CA THR A 203 25.22 -3.57 -5.95
C THR A 203 24.81 -4.25 -7.26
N ASN A 204 23.97 -5.29 -7.19
CA ASN A 204 23.26 -5.88 -8.32
C ASN A 204 21.73 -5.68 -8.20
N PHE A 205 21.28 -4.59 -7.57
CA PHE A 205 20.15 -3.85 -8.10
C PHE A 205 20.61 -3.24 -9.44
N ASP A 206 19.76 -3.10 -10.46
CA ASP A 206 20.17 -2.46 -11.72
C ASP A 206 20.52 -0.99 -11.44
N LEU A 207 21.77 -0.73 -11.03
CA LEU A 207 22.28 0.59 -10.59
C LEU A 207 22.09 1.66 -11.66
N LYS A 208 21.77 1.26 -12.89
CA LYS A 208 21.34 2.14 -13.98
C LYS A 208 20.10 2.94 -13.60
N GLU A 209 19.13 2.35 -12.91
CA GLU A 209 17.90 3.04 -12.54
C GLU A 209 18.09 4.05 -11.40
N LEU A 210 18.93 3.74 -10.40
CA LEU A 210 19.24 4.66 -9.30
C LEU A 210 20.10 5.85 -9.76
N LYS A 211 21.05 5.63 -10.68
CA LYS A 211 21.91 6.71 -11.21
C LYS A 211 21.15 7.74 -12.05
N THR A 212 19.96 7.39 -12.52
CA THR A 212 19.17 8.20 -13.43
C THR A 212 17.89 8.75 -12.81
N ALA A 213 17.67 8.44 -11.53
CA ALA A 213 16.58 8.96 -10.74
C ALA A 213 17.10 10.14 -9.91
N PHE A 214 16.38 11.25 -9.94
CA PHE A 214 16.68 12.38 -9.09
C PHE A 214 15.40 13.13 -8.74
N VAL A 215 15.50 13.90 -7.67
CA VAL A 215 14.44 14.71 -7.14
C VAL A 215 14.79 16.16 -7.46
N ASN A 216 13.92 16.87 -8.16
CA ASN A 216 14.02 18.32 -8.30
C ASN A 216 13.06 18.99 -7.29
N ASP A 217 13.09 20.31 -7.21
CA ASP A 217 12.22 21.05 -6.27
C ASP A 217 10.75 20.70 -6.49
N ASN A 218 10.35 20.46 -7.75
CA ASN A 218 8.97 20.31 -8.18
C ASN A 218 8.47 18.85 -8.36
N GLY A 219 9.29 17.81 -8.15
CA GLY A 219 8.88 16.46 -8.58
C GLY A 219 9.90 15.32 -8.46
N PHE A 220 9.45 14.15 -8.87
CA PHE A 220 10.26 12.96 -9.17
C PHE A 220 10.66 12.96 -10.64
N CYS A 221 11.91 12.62 -10.96
CA CYS A 221 12.41 12.58 -12.33
C CYS A 221 13.23 11.31 -12.61
N ARG A 222 12.94 10.60 -13.71
CA ARG A 222 13.78 9.50 -14.20
C ARG A 222 14.20 9.73 -15.63
N GLN A 223 15.43 9.32 -15.92
CA GLN A 223 15.97 9.35 -17.27
C GLN A 223 16.42 7.95 -17.71
N LYS A 224 16.07 7.51 -18.91
CA LYS A 224 16.59 6.26 -19.47
C LYS A 224 16.97 6.43 -20.93
N ALA A 225 18.07 5.83 -21.33
CA ALA A 225 18.53 5.86 -22.71
C ALA A 225 18.25 4.54 -23.43
N ILE A 226 17.89 4.63 -24.71
CA ILE A 226 17.75 3.51 -25.64
C ILE A 226 18.70 3.77 -26.81
N THR A 227 19.59 2.83 -27.08
CA THR A 227 20.36 2.83 -28.32
C THR A 227 19.51 2.25 -29.44
N LEU A 228 19.22 3.07 -30.44
CA LEU A 228 18.54 2.70 -31.67
C LEU A 228 19.60 2.34 -32.70
N VAL A 229 19.57 1.09 -33.18
CA VAL A 229 20.52 0.59 -34.17
C VAL A 229 19.83 0.47 -35.52
N ARG A 230 20.52 0.89 -36.58
CA ARG A 230 20.05 0.71 -37.96
C ARG A 230 19.97 -0.77 -38.31
N ASP A 231 18.83 -1.20 -38.84
CA ASP A 231 18.66 -2.54 -39.39
C ASP A 231 17.86 -2.49 -40.72
N PHE A 232 17.49 -3.66 -41.26
CA PHE A 232 16.73 -3.74 -42.52
C PHE A 232 15.38 -3.02 -42.47
N PHE A 233 14.80 -2.83 -41.29
CA PHE A 233 13.49 -2.22 -41.10
C PHE A 233 13.57 -0.83 -40.45
N ASN A 234 14.63 -0.53 -39.71
CA ASN A 234 14.84 0.71 -38.97
C ASN A 234 16.00 1.53 -39.56
N LYS A 235 15.69 2.75 -40.00
CA LYS A 235 16.68 3.68 -40.58
C LYS A 235 17.32 4.60 -39.53
N VAL A 236 16.80 4.62 -38.30
CA VAL A 236 17.27 5.46 -37.19
C VAL A 236 18.49 4.82 -36.55
N ASP A 237 19.57 5.59 -36.38
CA ASP A 237 20.83 5.15 -35.76
C ASP A 237 21.33 6.21 -34.77
N GLY A 238 21.21 5.95 -33.48
CA GLY A 238 21.57 6.93 -32.46
C GLY A 238 21.03 6.59 -31.09
N ASP A 239 21.27 7.45 -30.12
CA ASP A 239 20.86 7.26 -28.73
C ASP A 239 19.68 8.18 -28.40
N LEU A 240 18.57 7.59 -27.97
CA LEU A 240 17.39 8.31 -27.48
C LEU A 240 17.35 8.26 -25.97
N SER A 241 17.51 9.40 -25.32
CA SER A 241 17.22 9.59 -23.90
C SER A 241 15.75 9.99 -23.71
N VAL A 242 15.06 9.28 -22.83
CA VAL A 242 13.69 9.56 -22.38
C VAL A 242 13.75 10.00 -20.93
N THR A 243 13.39 11.25 -20.65
CA THR A 243 13.28 11.80 -19.30
C THR A 243 11.80 12.01 -19.00
N ILE A 244 11.33 11.49 -17.86
CA ILE A 244 9.95 11.65 -17.40
C ILE A 244 9.97 12.22 -16.00
N SER A 245 9.16 13.24 -15.76
CA SER A 245 8.92 13.80 -14.43
C SER A 245 7.44 13.80 -14.04
N MET A 246 7.20 13.73 -12.74
CA MET A 246 5.88 13.70 -12.12
C MET A 246 5.92 14.45 -10.78
N ASP A 247 4.81 15.07 -10.38
CA ASP A 247 4.71 15.73 -9.07
C ASP A 247 4.94 14.73 -7.91
N LYS A 248 5.57 15.18 -6.82
CA LYS A 248 5.86 14.34 -5.65
C LYS A 248 4.61 13.87 -4.92
N ASN A 249 3.56 14.68 -4.98
CA ASN A 249 2.31 14.50 -4.29
C ASN A 249 1.20 14.05 -5.22
N ALA A 250 1.53 13.62 -6.44
CA ALA A 250 0.56 13.23 -7.43
C ALA A 250 -0.47 12.23 -6.89
N GLN A 251 -1.75 12.49 -7.19
CA GLN A 251 -2.87 11.73 -6.66
C GLN A 251 -3.78 11.20 -7.76
N ILE A 252 -4.24 9.97 -7.63
CA ILE A 252 -5.29 9.41 -8.47
C ILE A 252 -6.50 9.05 -7.62
N LYS A 253 -7.68 9.05 -8.24
CA LYS A 253 -8.91 8.70 -7.54
C LYS A 253 -9.01 7.19 -7.32
N SER A 254 -9.46 6.83 -6.13
CA SER A 254 -9.92 5.49 -5.81
C SER A 254 -11.08 5.07 -6.73
N LEU A 255 -11.18 3.77 -6.95
CA LEU A 255 -12.18 3.18 -7.84
C LEU A 255 -13.00 2.14 -7.08
N LYS A 256 -14.30 2.14 -7.33
CA LYS A 256 -15.24 1.21 -6.72
C LYS A 256 -16.13 0.62 -7.81
N PRO A 257 -16.55 -0.66 -7.69
CA PRO A 257 -17.50 -1.24 -8.62
C PRO A 257 -18.74 -0.35 -8.75
N LYS A 258 -19.17 -0.11 -9.99
CA LYS A 258 -20.30 0.78 -10.31
C LYS A 258 -21.56 0.36 -9.57
N SER A 259 -21.81 -0.93 -9.48
CA SER A 259 -22.94 -1.53 -8.75
C SER A 259 -22.95 -1.13 -7.28
N LEU A 260 -21.82 -1.24 -6.58
CA LEU A 260 -21.68 -0.82 -5.18
C LEU A 260 -21.81 0.70 -5.03
N ARG A 261 -21.24 1.48 -5.95
CA ARG A 261 -21.38 2.94 -5.95
C ARG A 261 -22.84 3.38 -6.12
N MET A 262 -23.60 2.71 -6.99
CA MET A 262 -25.03 2.99 -7.18
C MET A 262 -25.85 2.57 -5.96
N ALA A 263 -25.54 1.41 -5.36
CA ALA A 263 -26.20 0.94 -4.13
C ALA A 263 -26.03 1.93 -2.97
N SER A 264 -24.83 2.54 -2.82
CA SER A 264 -24.58 3.58 -1.82
C SER A 264 -25.36 4.87 -2.07
N LYS A 265 -25.61 5.25 -3.32
CA LYS A 265 -26.33 6.48 -3.69
C LYS A 265 -27.85 6.35 -3.53
N ASN A 266 -28.42 5.20 -3.88
CA ASN A 266 -29.87 4.95 -3.86
C ASN A 266 -30.23 3.71 -3.01
N PRO A 267 -30.07 3.78 -1.67
CA PRO A 267 -30.33 2.62 -0.79
C PRO A 267 -31.79 2.13 -0.84
N LYS A 268 -32.74 3.00 -1.23
CA LYS A 268 -34.18 2.67 -1.34
C LYS A 268 -34.51 1.75 -2.53
N GLN A 269 -33.78 1.85 -3.63
CA GLN A 269 -34.09 1.14 -4.89
C GLN A 269 -33.36 -0.22 -4.98
N TYR A 270 -32.18 -0.33 -4.36
CA TYR A 270 -31.36 -1.54 -4.43
C TYR A 270 -31.80 -2.64 -3.45
N ASN A 271 -32.46 -2.29 -2.34
CA ASN A 271 -33.00 -3.27 -1.40
C ASN A 271 -34.11 -4.17 -2.02
N SER A 272 -34.81 -3.69 -3.05
CA SER A 272 -35.77 -4.50 -3.82
C SER A 272 -35.09 -5.42 -4.84
N GLU A 273 -33.99 -5.00 -5.46
CA GLU A 273 -33.24 -5.82 -6.45
C GLU A 273 -32.35 -6.88 -5.79
N LEU A 274 -31.88 -6.63 -4.56
CA LEU A 274 -31.15 -7.62 -3.75
C LEU A 274 -31.99 -8.84 -3.34
N GLN A 275 -33.33 -8.74 -3.42
CA GLN A 275 -34.25 -9.87 -3.24
C GLN A 275 -34.54 -10.62 -4.55
N SER A 276 -34.32 -10.01 -5.72
CA SER A 276 -34.68 -10.58 -7.02
C SER A 276 -33.56 -11.35 -7.72
N ILE A 277 -32.29 -11.20 -7.32
CA ILE A 277 -31.21 -12.09 -7.81
C ILE A 277 -31.37 -13.51 -7.24
N SER A 278 -32.21 -13.68 -6.20
CA SER A 278 -32.67 -14.96 -5.67
C SER A 278 -34.10 -15.26 -6.11
N SER A 279 -34.30 -15.73 -7.33
CA SER A 279 -35.52 -16.46 -7.68
C SER A 279 -35.16 -17.83 -8.25
N ASN A 280 -34.88 -18.76 -7.33
CA ASN A 280 -35.36 -20.14 -7.42
C ASN A 280 -35.15 -20.83 -6.06
N THR A 281 -35.99 -20.47 -5.10
CA THR A 281 -36.57 -21.39 -4.11
C THR A 281 -37.57 -20.60 -3.28
N ASN A 282 -38.82 -21.04 -3.35
CA ASN A 282 -39.97 -20.40 -2.71
C ASN A 282 -39.92 -20.56 -1.19
N ILE A 283 -39.59 -19.51 -0.44
CA ILE A 283 -40.16 -19.26 0.89
C ILE A 283 -40.37 -17.74 1.03
N ARG A 284 -41.61 -17.30 0.85
CA ARG A 284 -42.06 -15.92 1.11
C ARG A 284 -42.27 -15.71 2.61
N THR A 285 -41.55 -14.75 3.20
CA THR A 285 -42.12 -13.87 4.22
C THR A 285 -41.59 -12.45 4.01
N PRO A 286 -42.45 -11.41 3.90
CA PRO A 286 -41.98 -10.04 3.72
C PRO A 286 -41.77 -9.40 5.09
N LEU A 287 -40.53 -9.02 5.43
CA LEU A 287 -40.28 -8.04 6.48
C LEU A 287 -40.05 -6.66 5.85
N THR A 288 -41.03 -5.78 6.00
CA THR A 288 -40.90 -4.34 5.73
C THR A 288 -39.94 -3.70 6.73
N SER A 289 -38.84 -3.15 6.21
CA SER A 289 -37.88 -2.30 6.93
C SER A 289 -38.31 -0.83 6.87
N PRO A 290 -38.19 -0.05 7.96
CA PRO A 290 -38.43 1.39 7.94
C PRO A 290 -37.24 2.15 7.36
N GLN A 291 -37.57 3.32 6.84
CA GLN A 291 -36.74 4.25 6.10
C GLN A 291 -35.60 4.84 6.97
N LEU A 292 -34.45 5.04 6.33
CA LEU A 292 -33.39 5.93 6.80
C LEU A 292 -33.33 7.10 5.81
N GLU A 293 -33.49 8.32 6.30
CA GLU A 293 -33.20 9.53 5.53
C GLU A 293 -31.70 9.77 5.51
N THR A 294 -31.13 9.91 4.31
CA THR A 294 -29.74 10.31 4.10
C THR A 294 -29.68 11.81 3.83
N ALA A 295 -28.72 12.47 4.46
CA ALA A 295 -28.23 13.78 4.04
C ALA A 295 -27.83 13.71 2.57
N THR A 296 -28.41 14.62 1.78
CA THR A 296 -28.18 14.74 0.34
C THR A 296 -26.80 15.31 0.07
N SER A 297 -25.89 14.52 -0.49
CA SER A 297 -24.86 15.01 -1.39
C SER A 297 -25.09 14.38 -2.77
N ASN A 298 -25.84 15.13 -3.59
CA ASN A 298 -26.06 14.77 -4.99
C ASN A 298 -24.73 14.90 -5.73
N MET A 299 -24.06 13.78 -6.02
CA MET A 299 -22.98 13.74 -7.01
C MET A 299 -23.44 12.90 -8.20
N SER A 300 -23.90 13.58 -9.26
CA SER A 300 -24.30 13.02 -10.55
C SER A 300 -23.09 12.62 -11.41
N LEU A 301 -23.36 12.06 -12.59
CA LEU A 301 -22.39 11.74 -13.65
C LEU A 301 -21.50 12.96 -14.03
N ASP A 302 -21.93 14.17 -13.69
CA ASP A 302 -21.21 15.43 -13.91
C ASP A 302 -19.85 15.48 -13.21
N THR A 303 -19.64 14.74 -12.10
CA THR A 303 -18.31 14.65 -11.46
C THR A 303 -17.29 13.86 -12.28
N LEU A 304 -17.73 12.91 -13.11
CA LEU A 304 -16.84 12.19 -14.03
C LEU A 304 -16.49 13.01 -15.27
N ILE A 305 -17.37 13.94 -15.66
CA ILE A 305 -17.16 14.84 -16.80
C ILE A 305 -16.32 16.06 -16.37
N ASN A 306 -16.54 16.62 -15.17
CA ASN A 306 -15.72 17.68 -14.60
C ASN A 306 -14.34 17.20 -14.11
N ALA A 307 -14.13 15.89 -13.93
CA ALA A 307 -12.81 15.29 -13.66
C ALA A 307 -11.79 15.44 -14.81
N ARG A 308 -12.15 16.05 -15.94
CA ARG A 308 -11.21 16.44 -16.99
C ARG A 308 -10.34 17.64 -16.63
N LEU A 309 -10.70 18.45 -15.63
CA LEU A 309 -10.01 19.71 -15.32
C LEU A 309 -8.82 19.55 -14.34
N ASP A 310 -8.75 18.45 -13.58
CA ASP A 310 -7.65 18.13 -12.63
C ASP A 310 -7.06 16.74 -12.91
N GLN A 311 -6.70 16.45 -14.16
CA GLN A 311 -5.98 15.21 -14.47
C GLN A 311 -4.50 15.39 -14.18
N GLU A 312 -3.98 14.58 -13.26
CA GLU A 312 -2.53 14.43 -13.09
C GLU A 312 -1.87 14.14 -14.44
N SER A 313 -0.76 14.82 -14.69
CA SER A 313 -0.01 14.65 -15.91
C SER A 313 1.46 14.47 -15.61
N MET A 314 2.13 13.71 -16.45
CA MET A 314 3.57 13.55 -16.42
C MET A 314 4.17 14.42 -17.52
N PHE A 315 5.33 14.99 -17.25
CA PHE A 315 6.09 15.72 -18.26
C PHE A 315 7.15 14.82 -18.86
N VAL A 316 7.22 14.78 -20.18
CA VAL A 316 8.16 13.93 -20.92
C VAL A 316 9.06 14.82 -21.76
N SER A 317 10.37 14.63 -21.61
CA SER A 317 11.41 15.27 -22.40
C SER A 317 12.26 14.20 -23.08
N LEU A 318 12.37 14.28 -24.40
CA LEU A 318 13.11 13.36 -25.24
C LEU A 318 14.33 14.07 -25.81
N THR A 319 15.49 13.43 -25.72
CA THR A 319 16.73 13.92 -26.32
C THR A 319 17.32 12.85 -27.23
N PHE A 320 17.53 13.15 -28.50
CA PHE A 320 18.11 12.24 -29.48
C PHE A 320 19.46 12.75 -29.99
N GLU A 321 20.45 11.86 -29.96
CA GLU A 321 21.80 12.10 -30.48
C GLU A 321 22.09 11.12 -31.62
N ASN A 322 22.34 11.66 -32.80
CA ASN A 322 22.60 10.85 -33.99
C ASN A 322 24.03 10.30 -33.98
N ARG A 323 24.24 9.06 -34.44
CA ARG A 323 25.59 8.50 -34.53
C ARG A 323 26.40 9.15 -35.66
N LYS A 324 27.64 9.54 -35.39
CA LYS A 324 28.53 10.26 -36.34
C LYS A 324 28.64 9.53 -37.69
N GLY A 325 28.45 10.26 -38.79
CA GLY A 325 28.60 9.75 -40.17
C GLY A 325 27.35 9.13 -40.80
N SER A 326 26.22 9.08 -40.10
CA SER A 326 24.95 8.59 -40.63
C SER A 326 24.07 9.74 -41.18
N LYS A 327 23.23 9.45 -42.19
CA LYS A 327 22.14 10.37 -42.57
C LYS A 327 21.18 10.51 -41.39
N ILE A 328 20.81 11.74 -41.05
CA ILE A 328 19.93 12.02 -39.91
C ILE A 328 18.56 11.41 -40.17
N HIS A 329 18.20 10.40 -39.39
CA HIS A 329 16.87 9.83 -39.32
C HIS A 329 16.41 9.87 -37.88
N LEU A 330 15.36 10.64 -37.60
CA LEU A 330 14.83 10.82 -36.25
C LEU A 330 13.79 9.75 -35.92
N PRO A 331 13.63 9.39 -34.63
CA PRO A 331 12.51 8.55 -34.19
C PRO A 331 11.17 9.19 -34.57
N SER A 332 10.29 8.40 -35.17
CA SER A 332 9.01 8.88 -35.72
C SER A 332 7.84 8.76 -34.74
N THR A 333 7.84 7.73 -33.90
CA THR A 333 6.74 7.51 -32.95
C THR A 333 7.22 6.84 -31.69
N ILE A 334 6.66 7.26 -30.56
CA ILE A 334 6.87 6.65 -29.25
C ILE A 334 5.50 6.25 -28.66
N THR A 335 5.44 5.08 -28.05
CA THR A 335 4.24 4.60 -27.36
C THR A 335 4.53 4.54 -25.87
N ILE A 336 3.71 5.23 -25.08
CA ILE A 336 3.78 5.24 -23.62
C ILE A 336 2.50 4.62 -23.07
N THR A 337 2.64 3.55 -22.28
CA THR A 337 1.52 2.84 -21.66
C THR A 337 1.64 2.91 -20.15
N PRO A 338 0.79 3.70 -19.48
CA PRO A 338 0.72 3.74 -18.03
C PRO A 338 -0.05 2.53 -17.49
N ASN A 339 0.55 1.83 -16.52
CA ASN A 339 -0.10 0.79 -15.75
C ASN A 339 -0.10 1.16 -14.27
N LEU A 340 -1.15 0.81 -13.54
CA LEU A 340 -1.12 0.96 -12.08
C LEU A 340 -0.36 -0.20 -11.48
N GLN A 341 0.64 0.09 -10.68
CA GLN A 341 1.35 -0.85 -9.85
C GLN A 341 0.86 -0.73 -8.41
N VAL A 342 0.58 -1.88 -7.81
CA VAL A 342 -0.03 -2.03 -6.49
C VAL A 342 0.94 -2.79 -5.61
N TYR A 343 1.22 -2.25 -4.42
CA TYR A 343 2.01 -2.90 -3.39
C TYR A 343 1.13 -3.20 -2.18
N ASN A 344 1.05 -4.48 -1.83
CA ASN A 344 0.51 -4.94 -0.54
C ASN A 344 1.68 -5.28 0.36
N VAL A 345 1.87 -4.52 1.44
CA VAL A 345 2.93 -4.82 2.42
C VAL A 345 2.28 -5.41 3.67
N GLU A 346 2.81 -6.53 4.14
CA GLU A 346 2.42 -7.13 5.40
C GLU A 346 3.64 -7.46 6.25
N SER A 347 3.43 -7.55 7.56
CA SER A 347 4.45 -7.96 8.51
C SER A 347 3.84 -8.76 9.66
N PRO A 348 4.53 -9.80 10.18
CA PRO A 348 4.04 -10.57 11.33
C PRO A 348 4.04 -9.76 12.64
N TYR A 349 4.79 -8.66 12.69
CA TYR A 349 4.87 -7.73 13.83
C TYR A 349 4.55 -6.30 13.36
N PRO A 350 4.18 -5.38 14.26
CA PRO A 350 3.91 -3.98 13.93
C PRO A 350 5.05 -3.34 13.12
N ILE A 351 4.75 -2.90 11.90
CA ILE A 351 5.65 -2.16 11.01
C ILE A 351 6.04 -0.88 11.73
N PRO A 352 7.34 -0.65 12.01
CA PRO A 352 7.77 0.45 12.85
C PRO A 352 8.08 1.73 12.08
N ILE A 353 7.67 1.79 10.80
CA ILE A 353 7.99 2.89 9.90
C ILE A 353 6.76 3.32 9.09
N THR A 354 6.76 4.54 8.56
CA THR A 354 5.86 4.95 7.46
C THR A 354 6.59 4.86 6.13
N PHE A 355 5.88 4.47 5.06
CA PHE A 355 6.43 4.42 3.70
C PHE A 355 6.07 5.70 2.95
N ASP A 356 7.08 6.52 2.66
CA ASP A 356 6.92 7.74 1.87
C ASP A 356 7.12 7.49 0.37
N ASN A 357 6.70 8.45 -0.46
CA ASN A 357 6.84 8.36 -1.90
C ASN A 357 8.30 8.30 -2.34
N GLN A 358 9.21 8.95 -1.60
CA GLN A 358 10.64 8.92 -1.88
C GLN A 358 11.20 7.50 -1.80
N PHE A 359 10.82 6.74 -0.78
CA PHE A 359 11.23 5.37 -0.56
C PHE A 359 10.73 4.44 -1.68
N ILE A 360 9.49 4.63 -2.14
CA ILE A 360 8.95 3.89 -3.30
C ILE A 360 9.73 4.28 -4.57
N PHE A 361 10.00 5.57 -4.76
CA PHE A 361 10.77 6.08 -5.89
C PHE A 361 12.22 5.56 -5.91
N ASP A 362 12.83 5.40 -4.74
CA ASP A 362 14.17 4.82 -4.58
C ASP A 362 14.17 3.28 -4.62
N PHE A 363 13.07 2.67 -5.08
CA PHE A 363 12.87 1.22 -5.20
C PHE A 363 12.92 0.46 -3.87
N GLY A 364 12.63 1.12 -2.75
CA GLY A 364 12.64 0.52 -1.42
C GLY A 364 11.65 -0.63 -1.22
N LEU A 365 10.64 -0.75 -2.08
CA LEU A 365 9.66 -1.84 -2.10
C LEU A 365 9.92 -2.90 -3.18
N GLU A 366 11.02 -2.81 -3.92
CA GLU A 366 11.38 -3.80 -4.93
C GLU A 366 12.44 -4.79 -4.39
N GLU A 367 12.43 -6.02 -4.93
CA GLU A 367 13.56 -6.93 -4.77
C GLU A 367 14.70 -6.44 -5.69
N PRO A 368 16.00 -6.43 -5.29
CA PRO A 368 16.63 -7.01 -4.09
C PRO A 368 16.71 -6.13 -2.84
N TYR A 369 16.26 -4.86 -2.84
CA TYR A 369 16.37 -3.98 -1.65
C TYR A 369 15.74 -4.64 -0.42
N LEU A 370 14.52 -5.14 -0.57
CA LEU A 370 13.79 -5.85 0.47
C LEU A 370 14.54 -7.09 0.98
N SER A 371 15.14 -7.90 0.10
CA SER A 371 15.97 -9.04 0.49
C SER A 371 17.08 -8.64 1.47
N ASN A 372 17.73 -7.50 1.24
CA ASN A 372 18.85 -7.04 2.06
C ASN A 372 18.40 -6.48 3.38
N LEU A 373 17.32 -5.70 3.37
CA LEU A 373 16.70 -5.22 4.59
C LEU A 373 16.35 -6.41 5.50
N LYS A 374 15.68 -7.42 4.94
CA LYS A 374 15.31 -8.63 5.69
C LYS A 374 16.54 -9.39 6.22
N LYS A 375 17.56 -9.61 5.37
CA LYS A 375 18.81 -10.28 5.78
C LYS A 375 19.52 -9.52 6.90
N LYS A 376 19.62 -8.20 6.79
CA LYS A 376 20.24 -7.32 7.78
C LYS A 376 19.56 -7.43 9.14
N TYR A 377 18.25 -7.28 9.19
CA TYR A 377 17.51 -7.36 10.45
C TYR A 377 17.44 -8.79 11.00
N LYS A 378 17.40 -9.82 10.15
CA LYS A 378 17.55 -11.21 10.57
C LYS A 378 18.91 -11.47 11.23
N PHE A 379 19.98 -10.89 10.69
CA PHE A 379 21.32 -10.99 11.26
C PHE A 379 21.42 -10.30 12.63
N TYR A 380 20.87 -9.08 12.77
CA TYR A 380 20.80 -8.43 14.08
C TYR A 380 20.04 -9.26 15.11
N TYR A 381 18.89 -9.82 14.72
CA TYR A 381 18.12 -10.70 15.59
C TYR A 381 18.94 -11.90 16.07
N GLN A 382 19.64 -12.59 15.15
CA GLN A 382 20.46 -13.75 15.48
C GLN A 382 21.57 -13.42 16.46
N GLN A 383 22.29 -12.30 16.24
CA GLN A 383 23.34 -11.87 17.15
C GLN A 383 22.79 -11.50 18.54
N LEU A 384 21.69 -10.74 18.60
CA LEU A 384 21.06 -10.36 19.86
C LEU A 384 20.62 -11.59 20.66
N VAL A 385 19.90 -12.52 20.04
CA VAL A 385 19.41 -13.73 20.73
C VAL A 385 20.55 -14.58 21.27
N GLN A 386 21.65 -14.72 20.51
CA GLN A 386 22.81 -15.47 20.98
C GLN A 386 23.39 -14.86 22.26
N VAL A 387 23.64 -13.55 22.29
CA VAL A 387 24.27 -12.89 23.44
C VAL A 387 23.29 -12.80 24.62
N LEU A 388 22.01 -12.53 24.38
CA LEU A 388 20.97 -12.48 25.41
C LEU A 388 20.81 -13.81 26.13
N LYS A 389 20.88 -14.94 25.40
CA LYS A 389 20.80 -16.27 25.98
C LYS A 389 21.97 -16.56 26.93
N GLU A 390 23.18 -16.15 26.55
CA GLU A 390 24.37 -16.29 27.41
C GLU A 390 24.31 -15.40 28.66
N LEU A 391 23.66 -14.23 28.57
CA LEU A 391 23.51 -13.29 29.67
C LEU A 391 22.32 -13.56 30.59
N GLU A 392 21.43 -14.48 30.19
CA GLU A 392 20.13 -14.76 30.83
C GLU A 392 19.26 -13.49 30.96
N THR A 393 19.25 -12.66 29.91
CA THR A 393 18.48 -11.41 29.86
C THR A 393 17.47 -11.41 28.69
N GLY A 394 16.42 -10.60 28.84
CA GLY A 394 15.39 -10.41 27.82
C GLY A 394 15.63 -9.18 26.94
N LEU A 395 15.02 -9.17 25.75
CA LEU A 395 14.92 -7.99 24.88
C LEU A 395 13.63 -7.23 25.16
N ALA A 396 13.69 -5.89 25.15
CA ALA A 396 12.49 -5.07 25.21
C ALA A 396 11.55 -5.39 24.03
N ARG A 397 10.25 -5.56 24.30
CA ARG A 397 9.26 -5.96 23.30
C ARG A 397 9.23 -5.02 22.09
N SER A 398 9.27 -3.70 22.30
CA SER A 398 9.30 -2.72 21.19
C SER A 398 10.47 -2.97 20.22
N LEU A 399 11.69 -3.22 20.74
CA LEU A 399 12.86 -3.50 19.90
C LEU A 399 12.76 -4.87 19.22
N TYR A 400 12.25 -5.89 19.93
CA TYR A 400 11.99 -7.21 19.36
C TYR A 400 11.01 -7.12 18.17
N ASP A 401 9.90 -6.41 18.35
CA ASP A 401 8.86 -6.24 17.32
C ASP A 401 9.41 -5.44 16.13
N LYS A 402 10.18 -4.37 16.35
CA LYS A 402 10.86 -3.58 15.30
C LYS A 402 11.76 -4.45 14.42
N ILE A 403 12.64 -5.23 15.04
CA ILE A 403 13.62 -6.06 14.32
C ILE A 403 12.90 -7.17 13.55
N ASN A 404 12.00 -7.90 14.21
CA ASN A 404 11.30 -9.01 13.57
C ASN A 404 10.28 -8.55 12.52
N SER A 405 9.71 -7.35 12.67
CA SER A 405 8.85 -6.75 11.64
C SER A 405 9.66 -6.52 10.36
N LEU A 406 10.80 -5.82 10.45
CA LEU A 406 11.62 -5.52 9.29
C LEU A 406 12.28 -6.77 8.68
N ALA A 407 12.62 -7.76 9.51
CA ALA A 407 13.11 -9.06 9.06
C ALA A 407 12.02 -9.90 8.37
N GLY A 408 10.76 -9.77 8.82
CA GLY A 408 9.60 -10.52 8.36
C GLY A 408 8.74 -9.80 7.32
N LEU A 409 9.15 -8.62 6.85
CA LEU A 409 8.40 -7.81 5.90
C LEU A 409 8.13 -8.59 4.61
N LYS A 410 6.90 -8.58 4.13
CA LYS A 410 6.52 -9.16 2.84
C LYS A 410 5.85 -8.09 1.99
N VAL A 411 6.21 -8.05 0.72
CA VAL A 411 5.63 -7.13 -0.25
C VAL A 411 5.16 -7.97 -1.43
N GLU A 412 3.87 -7.88 -1.73
CA GLU A 412 3.30 -8.46 -2.94
C GLU A 412 2.99 -7.34 -3.94
N LYS A 413 3.46 -7.54 -5.17
CA LYS A 413 3.37 -6.56 -6.26
C LYS A 413 2.40 -7.07 -7.31
N HIS A 414 1.41 -6.26 -7.66
CA HIS A 414 0.50 -6.52 -8.76
C HIS A 414 0.51 -5.38 -9.77
N ILE A 415 0.47 -5.71 -11.07
CA ILE A 415 0.34 -4.73 -12.15
C ILE A 415 -1.06 -4.80 -12.73
N VAL A 416 -1.83 -3.72 -12.57
CA VAL A 416 -3.17 -3.57 -13.12
C VAL A 416 -3.09 -2.79 -14.44
N ARG A 417 -3.16 -3.55 -15.53
CA ARG A 417 -3.05 -3.01 -16.90
C ARG A 417 -4.38 -2.43 -17.40
N LYS A 418 -4.33 -1.56 -18.41
CA LYS A 418 -5.52 -0.94 -19.07
C LYS A 418 -6.47 -0.25 -18.08
N ILE A 419 -5.90 0.44 -17.09
CA ILE A 419 -6.63 1.44 -16.30
C ILE A 419 -6.55 2.78 -17.01
N PHE A 420 -5.36 3.13 -17.49
CA PHE A 420 -5.08 4.37 -18.16
C PHE A 420 -4.98 4.20 -19.68
N GLU A 421 -5.18 5.29 -20.41
CA GLU A 421 -5.02 5.30 -21.86
C GLU A 421 -3.56 5.07 -22.27
N SER A 422 -3.33 4.20 -23.25
CA SER A 422 -2.04 4.15 -23.96
C SER A 422 -1.94 5.31 -24.95
N HIS A 423 -0.83 6.03 -24.91
CA HIS A 423 -0.55 7.17 -25.78
C HIS A 423 0.44 6.79 -26.87
N VAL A 424 0.04 6.92 -28.13
CA VAL A 424 0.93 6.80 -29.30
C VAL A 424 1.20 8.21 -29.80
N ILE A 425 2.43 8.67 -29.67
CA ILE A 425 2.82 10.05 -29.95
C ILE A 425 3.61 10.09 -31.25
N ASP A 426 3.14 10.92 -32.18
CA ASP A 426 3.82 11.21 -33.43
C ASP A 426 4.87 12.33 -33.25
N LEU A 427 6.11 12.02 -33.58
CA LEU A 427 7.27 12.88 -33.35
C LEU A 427 7.78 13.57 -34.63
N HIS A 428 7.24 13.28 -35.82
CA HIS A 428 7.83 13.74 -37.10
C HIS A 428 8.11 15.26 -37.16
N ASN A 429 7.24 16.07 -36.54
CA ASN A 429 7.35 17.53 -36.54
C ASN A 429 7.60 18.14 -35.14
N GLN A 430 7.93 17.31 -34.14
CA GLN A 430 8.08 17.75 -32.75
C GLN A 430 9.53 18.00 -32.35
N TRP A 431 10.49 17.51 -33.14
CA TRP A 431 11.91 17.64 -32.86
C TRP A 431 12.41 19.06 -33.12
N LYS A 432 13.09 19.64 -32.14
CA LYS A 432 13.84 20.90 -32.25
C LYS A 432 15.32 20.59 -32.13
N PHE A 433 16.15 21.16 -33.00
CA PHE A 433 17.59 21.00 -32.91
C PHE A 433 18.18 22.04 -31.95
N ASP A 434 18.93 21.59 -30.96
CA ASP A 434 19.70 22.41 -30.04
C ASP A 434 21.15 22.50 -30.58
N GLU A 435 21.50 23.67 -31.10
CA GLU A 435 22.82 23.93 -31.68
C GLU A 435 23.95 23.88 -30.66
N ALA A 436 23.70 24.28 -29.40
CA ALA A 436 24.72 24.31 -28.36
C ALA A 436 25.05 22.89 -27.85
N ALA A 437 24.02 22.05 -27.69
CA ALA A 437 24.19 20.66 -27.27
C ALA A 437 24.48 19.69 -28.43
N HIS A 438 24.28 20.13 -29.68
CA HIS A 438 24.27 19.29 -30.89
C HIS A 438 23.31 18.08 -30.79
N LYS A 439 22.11 18.29 -30.23
CA LYS A 439 21.09 17.23 -30.02
C LYS A 439 19.71 17.66 -30.48
N TYR A 440 18.86 16.68 -30.79
CA TYR A 440 17.44 16.93 -31.05
C TYR A 440 16.65 16.77 -29.76
N GLN A 441 15.72 17.68 -29.47
CA GLN A 441 14.90 17.68 -28.26
C GLN A 441 13.41 17.76 -28.62
N CYS A 442 12.57 17.12 -27.82
CA CYS A 442 11.12 17.14 -27.96
C CYS A 442 10.49 17.01 -26.57
N GLU A 443 9.49 17.83 -26.26
CA GLU A 443 8.84 17.83 -24.94
C GLU A 443 7.32 17.85 -25.09
N PHE A 444 6.62 17.13 -24.21
CA PHE A 444 5.17 17.09 -24.18
C PHE A 444 4.64 16.64 -22.82
N GLN A 445 3.36 16.91 -22.57
CA GLN A 445 2.65 16.41 -21.40
C GLN A 445 1.89 15.13 -21.71
N LEU A 446 1.86 14.21 -20.74
CA LEU A 446 1.22 12.92 -20.79
C LEU A 446 0.13 12.86 -19.69
N PRO A 447 -1.16 13.04 -20.01
CA PRO A 447 -2.23 12.98 -19.02
C PRO A 447 -2.47 11.54 -18.55
N LEU A 448 -2.67 11.33 -17.25
CA LEU A 448 -3.06 10.03 -16.69
C LEU A 448 -4.58 9.83 -16.78
N ALA A 449 -5.11 9.81 -18.01
CA ALA A 449 -6.53 9.63 -18.26
C ALA A 449 -6.96 8.15 -18.15
N LEU A 450 -8.14 7.89 -17.57
CA LEU A 450 -8.72 6.54 -17.50
C LEU A 450 -9.13 6.05 -18.90
N ASP A 451 -8.92 4.76 -19.18
CA ASP A 451 -9.23 4.15 -20.47
C ASP A 451 -10.73 3.87 -20.65
N MET A 452 -11.46 4.92 -21.06
CA MET A 452 -12.91 4.86 -21.27
C MET A 452 -13.32 3.95 -22.44
N ARG A 453 -12.38 3.44 -23.24
CA ARG A 453 -12.65 2.49 -24.34
C ARG A 453 -13.08 1.11 -23.83
N SER A 454 -12.80 0.77 -22.58
CA SER A 454 -13.18 -0.51 -21.96
C SER A 454 -14.02 -0.31 -20.67
N PRO A 455 -15.22 0.30 -20.78
CA PRO A 455 -15.98 0.75 -19.62
C PRO A 455 -16.43 -0.40 -18.70
N ASP A 456 -16.70 -1.59 -19.23
CA ASP A 456 -17.12 -2.75 -18.43
C ASP A 456 -16.05 -3.18 -17.43
N ARG A 457 -14.78 -3.07 -17.81
CA ARG A 457 -13.67 -3.37 -16.92
C ARG A 457 -13.51 -2.32 -15.82
N LEU A 458 -13.65 -1.04 -16.17
CA LEU A 458 -13.62 0.03 -15.18
C LEU A 458 -14.80 -0.06 -14.19
N ASN A 459 -15.97 -0.49 -14.67
CA ASN A 459 -17.17 -0.63 -13.85
C ASN A 459 -17.08 -1.76 -12.80
N THR A 460 -16.15 -2.69 -12.94
CA THR A 460 -16.00 -3.86 -12.07
C THR A 460 -14.75 -3.80 -11.19
N LEU A 461 -13.88 -2.81 -11.42
CA LEU A 461 -12.62 -2.64 -10.73
C LEU A 461 -12.83 -2.06 -9.32
N CYS A 462 -12.00 -2.50 -8.36
CA CYS A 462 -11.90 -1.89 -7.04
C CYS A 462 -10.44 -1.51 -6.76
N ILE A 463 -10.16 -0.21 -6.66
CA ILE A 463 -8.87 0.34 -6.24
C ILE A 463 -9.14 1.12 -4.95
N PRO A 464 -8.93 0.53 -3.77
CA PRO A 464 -9.14 1.24 -2.50
C PRO A 464 -8.10 2.36 -2.32
N PRO A 465 -8.40 3.38 -1.49
CA PRO A 465 -7.43 4.42 -1.13
C PRO A 465 -6.12 3.85 -0.58
N THR A 466 -5.04 4.63 -0.69
CA THR A 466 -3.77 4.35 -0.01
C THR A 466 -4.02 4.33 1.50
N PHE A 467 -3.49 3.32 2.18
CA PHE A 467 -3.54 3.27 3.65
C PHE A 467 -2.32 2.57 4.21
N GLN A 468 -1.98 2.90 5.46
CA GLN A 468 -0.97 2.19 6.21
C GLN A 468 -1.48 1.86 7.61
N GLN A 469 -1.35 0.61 8.02
CA GLN A 469 -1.60 0.15 9.39
C GLN A 469 -0.35 -0.59 9.89
N CYS A 470 -0.35 -0.96 11.17
CA CYS A 470 0.78 -1.68 11.76
C CYS A 470 1.06 -3.05 11.14
N LEU A 471 0.06 -3.76 10.63
CA LEU A 471 0.28 -5.12 10.11
C LEU A 471 0.13 -5.23 8.59
N LEU A 472 -0.53 -4.26 7.97
CA LEU A 472 -0.92 -4.30 6.57
C LEU A 472 -0.97 -2.90 5.98
N CYS A 473 -0.47 -2.73 4.77
CA CYS A 473 -0.62 -1.49 4.02
C CYS A 473 -0.82 -1.71 2.53
N ARG A 474 -1.34 -0.66 1.89
CA ARG A 474 -1.64 -0.61 0.47
C ARG A 474 -1.06 0.68 -0.10
N LEU A 475 -0.11 0.54 -1.02
CA LEU A 475 0.61 1.65 -1.66
C LEU A 475 0.58 1.48 -3.19
N TYR A 476 0.79 2.58 -3.91
CA TYR A 476 0.64 2.60 -5.36
C TYR A 476 1.77 3.33 -6.08
N ALA A 477 1.98 2.95 -7.34
CA ALA A 477 2.87 3.64 -8.26
C ALA A 477 2.32 3.52 -9.69
N ILE A 478 2.68 4.44 -10.57
CA ILE A 478 2.47 4.31 -12.01
C ILE A 478 3.71 3.67 -12.62
N ASN A 479 3.55 2.49 -13.21
CA ASN A 479 4.56 1.82 -14.02
C ASN A 479 4.34 2.18 -15.50
N LEU A 480 5.23 3.01 -16.04
CA LEU A 480 5.23 3.45 -17.43
C LEU A 480 6.05 2.49 -18.28
N GLN A 481 5.39 1.88 -19.27
CA GLN A 481 6.06 1.14 -20.33
C GLN A 481 6.22 2.04 -21.55
N VAL A 482 7.46 2.33 -21.90
CA VAL A 482 7.82 3.20 -23.04
C VAL A 482 8.46 2.35 -24.12
N SER A 483 7.83 2.29 -25.29
CA SER A 483 8.34 1.57 -26.45
C SER A 483 8.51 2.53 -27.63
N VAL A 484 9.62 2.39 -28.35
CA VAL A 484 9.88 3.16 -29.56
C VAL A 484 9.61 2.26 -30.76
N LYS A 485 8.94 2.79 -31.78
CA LYS A 485 8.63 1.99 -32.98
C LYS A 485 9.91 1.43 -33.60
N LYS A 486 9.90 0.10 -33.83
CA LYS A 486 11.02 -0.69 -34.37
C LYS A 486 12.24 -0.82 -33.43
N ALA A 487 12.19 -0.29 -32.22
CA ALA A 487 13.14 -0.69 -31.17
C ALA A 487 12.72 -2.04 -30.59
N LYS A 488 13.68 -2.94 -30.36
CA LYS A 488 13.41 -4.25 -29.74
C LYS A 488 13.15 -4.15 -28.24
N ASN A 489 13.61 -3.09 -27.59
CA ASN A 489 13.57 -2.94 -26.14
C ASN A 489 12.47 -1.96 -25.73
N THR A 490 11.78 -2.30 -24.64
CA THR A 490 10.84 -1.41 -23.94
C THR A 490 11.52 -0.93 -22.67
N LEU A 491 11.40 0.36 -22.36
CA LEU A 491 11.82 0.92 -21.08
C LEU A 491 10.67 0.85 -20.09
N GLU A 492 10.97 0.52 -18.85
CA GLU A 492 10.03 0.65 -17.75
C GLU A 492 10.49 1.74 -16.78
N MET A 493 9.58 2.59 -16.32
CA MET A 493 9.86 3.63 -15.32
C MET A 493 8.72 3.70 -14.32
N THR A 494 9.03 3.68 -13.02
CA THR A 494 8.02 3.64 -11.96
C THR A 494 8.03 4.94 -11.17
N PHE A 495 6.85 5.54 -10.97
CA PHE A 495 6.64 6.79 -10.24
C PHE A 495 5.60 6.58 -9.14
N PRO A 496 5.87 6.95 -7.88
CA PRO A 496 4.91 6.79 -6.79
C PRO A 496 3.66 7.66 -7.01
N VAL A 497 2.52 7.21 -6.49
CA VAL A 497 1.26 7.95 -6.55
C VAL A 497 0.42 7.61 -5.33
N SER A 498 -0.33 8.58 -4.80
CA SER A 498 -1.33 8.31 -3.77
C SER A 498 -2.69 8.05 -4.41
N VAL A 499 -3.38 7.01 -3.96
CA VAL A 499 -4.80 6.83 -4.30
C VAL A 499 -5.62 7.48 -3.19
N ILE A 500 -6.43 8.48 -3.54
CA ILE A 500 -7.37 9.12 -2.63
C ILE A 500 -8.80 8.66 -2.92
#